data_AF-A0A7V9D4R0-F1
#
_entry.id   AF-A0A7V9D4R0-F1
#
_cell.length_a   1.000
_cell.length_b   1.000
_cell.length_c   1.000
_cell.angle_alpha   90.00
_cell.angle_beta   90.00
_cell.angle_gamma   90.00
#
_symmetry.space_group_name_H-M   'P 1'
#
loop_
_entity.id
_entity.type
_entity.pdbx_description
1 polymer ?
#
loop_
_entity_poly.entity_id
_entity_poly.type
_entity_poly.pdbx_seq_one_letter_code
_entity_poly.pdbx_strand_id
1 'polypeptide(L)' 'MPHTLRELRADLRTAGFGIDRQSGSHETWKHPDIAGPRITVPVGIARTLSHTWSVRPAT' A
#
# COMPACT_ATOMS: atom_id res chain seq x y z
N MET A 1 -14.51 0.35 7.92
CA MET A 1 -15.17 0.11 6.62
C MET A 1 -14.11 -0.38 5.64
N PRO A 2 -14.36 -1.40 4.80
CA PRO A 2 -13.35 -1.86 3.85
C PRO A 2 -13.16 -0.77 2.77
N HIS A 3 -11.96 -0.19 2.69
CA HIS A 3 -11.62 0.73 1.61
C HIS A 3 -11.36 -0.08 0.34
N THR A 4 -11.90 0.39 -0.79
CA THR A 4 -11.53 -0.17 -2.09
C THR A 4 -10.05 0.11 -2.36
N LEU A 5 -9.38 -0.73 -3.18
CA LEU A 5 -7.98 -0.49 -3.56
C LEU A 5 -7.78 0.89 -4.21
N ARG A 6 -8.82 1.42 -4.87
CA ARG A 6 -8.81 2.76 -5.46
C ARG A 6 -8.77 3.84 -4.38
N GLU A 7 -9.58 3.72 -3.34
CA GLU A 7 -9.59 4.65 -2.21
C GLU A 7 -8.29 4.61 -1.42
N LEU A 8 -7.74 3.40 -1.19
CA LEU A 8 -6.43 3.25 -0.55
C LEU A 8 -5.32 3.97 -1.34
N ARG A 9 -5.31 3.85 -2.67
CA ARG A 9 -4.33 4.57 -3.51
C ARG A 9 -4.51 6.09 -3.44
N ALA A 10 -5.75 6.57 -3.42
CA ALA A 10 -6.05 8.00 -3.30
C ALA A 10 -5.57 8.55 -1.95
N ASP A 11 -5.79 7.78 -0.86
CA ASP A 11 -5.32 8.12 0.48
C ASP A 11 -3.79 8.14 0.56
N LEU A 12 -3.12 7.11 0.04
CA LEU A 12 -1.66 7.05 -0.04
C LEU A 12 -1.07 8.24 -0.81
N ARG A 13 -1.69 8.60 -1.95
CA ARG A 13 -1.26 9.77 -2.74
C ARG A 13 -1.46 11.08 -1.98
N THR A 14 -2.58 11.22 -1.27
CA THR A 14 -2.88 12.38 -0.43
C THR A 14 -1.90 12.49 0.74
N ALA A 15 -1.51 11.37 1.33
CA ALA A 15 -0.52 11.28 2.39
C ALA A 15 0.94 11.45 1.91
N GLY A 16 1.18 11.80 0.64
CA GLY A 16 2.53 12.06 0.11
C GLY A 16 3.32 10.81 -0.30
N PHE A 17 2.71 9.62 -0.29
CA PHE A 17 3.37 8.41 -0.77
C PHE A 17 3.44 8.40 -2.31
N GLY A 18 4.60 8.01 -2.83
CA GLY A 18 4.87 7.77 -4.24
C GLY A 18 5.05 6.29 -4.55
N ILE A 19 4.81 5.89 -5.79
CA ILE A 19 5.09 4.53 -6.27
C ILE A 19 6.61 4.41 -6.44
N ASP A 20 7.21 3.45 -5.73
CA ASP A 20 8.64 3.13 -5.80
C ASP A 20 8.92 2.07 -6.86
N ARG A 21 8.11 1.00 -6.89
CA ARG A 21 8.30 -0.13 -7.79
C ARG A 21 6.98 -0.84 -8.05
N GLN A 22 6.76 -1.24 -9.30
CA GLN A 22 5.71 -2.19 -9.66
C GLN A 22 6.36 -3.54 -10.00
N SER A 23 5.75 -4.62 -9.52
CA SER A 23 6.19 -6.00 -9.77
C SER A 23 4.97 -6.89 -9.99
N GLY A 24 4.70 -7.22 -11.25
CA GLY A 24 3.49 -7.96 -11.64
C GLY A 24 2.22 -7.23 -11.20
N SER A 25 1.29 -7.95 -10.57
CA SER A 25 0.05 -7.40 -10.02
C SER A 25 0.24 -6.71 -8.66
N HIS A 26 1.41 -6.16 -8.34
CA HIS A 26 1.67 -5.43 -7.08
C HIS A 26 2.46 -4.15 -7.29
N GLU A 27 2.11 -3.11 -6.56
CA GLU A 27 2.76 -1.81 -6.45
C GLU A 27 3.30 -1.62 -5.05
N THR A 28 4.57 -1.28 -4.94
CA THR A 28 5.19 -0.75 -3.74
C THR A 28 5.08 0.77 -3.73
N TRP A 29 4.67 1.32 -2.59
CA TRP A 29 4.62 2.74 -2.27
C TRP A 29 5.62 3.07 -1.16
N LYS A 30 6.24 4.25 -1.26
CA LYS A 30 7.17 4.82 -0.27
C LYS A 30 6.89 6.31 -0.07
N HIS A 31 7.12 6.78 1.13
CA HIS A 31 7.15 8.22 1.43
C HIS A 31 8.60 8.72 1.36
N PRO A 32 8.89 9.85 0.70
CA PRO A 32 10.26 10.37 0.60
C PRO A 32 10.86 10.77 1.96
N ASP A 33 10.06 11.39 2.84
CA ASP A 33 10.54 11.91 4.13
C ASP A 33 10.43 10.93 5.31
N ILE A 34 9.78 9.77 5.14
CA ILE A 34 9.58 8.80 6.23
C ILE A 34 10.35 7.53 5.88
N ALA A 35 11.52 7.37 6.50
CA ALA A 35 12.27 6.13 6.43
C ALA A 35 11.51 5.03 7.21
N GLY A 36 10.86 4.11 6.49
CA GLY A 36 10.26 2.94 7.14
C GLY A 36 9.11 2.28 6.40
N PRO A 37 7.94 2.95 6.25
CA PRO A 37 6.76 2.28 5.73
C PRO A 37 6.87 2.04 4.22
N ARG A 38 7.10 0.79 3.86
CA ARG A 38 6.97 0.28 2.49
C ARG A 38 5.61 -0.40 2.36
N ILE A 39 4.71 0.21 1.60
CA ILE A 39 3.32 -0.27 1.48
C ILE A 39 3.18 -1.00 0.15
N THR A 40 2.88 -2.30 0.18
CA THR A 40 2.67 -3.08 -1.05
C THR A 40 1.17 -3.32 -1.26
N VAL A 41 0.63 -2.82 -2.36
CA VAL A 41 -0.78 -2.95 -2.74
C VAL A 41 -0.89 -3.69 -4.06
N PRO A 42 -1.88 -4.58 -4.25
CA PRO A 42 -2.07 -5.21 -5.54
C PRO A 42 -2.67 -4.26 -6.60
N VAL A 43 -2.34 -4.56 -7.85
CA VAL A 43 -2.77 -3.90 -9.08
C VAL A 43 -3.56 -4.91 -9.89
N GLY A 44 -4.88 -4.79 -9.83
CA GLY A 44 -5.78 -5.71 -10.51
C GLY A 44 -7.21 -5.53 -10.04
N ILE A 45 -8.14 -5.83 -10.94
CA ILE A 45 -9.58 -5.69 -10.77
C ILE A 45 -10.07 -6.22 -9.42
N ALA A 46 -10.98 -5.46 -8.81
CA ALA A 46 -11.54 -5.67 -7.49
C ALA A 46 -11.89 -7.13 -7.19
N ARG A 47 -11.00 -7.82 -6.47
CA ARG A 47 -11.40 -8.84 -5.52
C ARG A 47 -11.05 -8.28 -4.15
N THR A 48 -12.09 -8.12 -3.33
CA THR A 48 -12.02 -7.71 -1.93
C THR A 48 -10.80 -8.32 -1.24
N LEU A 49 -9.87 -7.49 -0.79
CA LEU A 49 -8.73 -7.94 0.01
C LEU A 49 -8.97 -7.54 1.46
N SER A 50 -9.45 -8.51 2.23
CA SER A 50 -9.39 -8.45 3.69
C SER A 50 -7.93 -8.59 4.12
N HIS A 51 -7.19 -7.48 4.22
CA HIS A 51 -5.83 -7.50 4.77
C HIS A 51 -5.88 -7.31 6.29
N THR A 52 -5.75 -8.42 7.03
CA THR A 52 -5.33 -8.42 8.43
C THR A 52 -3.88 -7.93 8.50
N TRP A 53 -3.64 -6.81 9.19
CA TRP A 53 -2.29 -6.32 9.45
C TRP A 53 -1.64 -7.20 10.52
N SER A 54 -0.41 -7.67 10.27
CA SER A 54 0.40 -8.38 11.24
C SER A 54 1.76 -7.69 11.30
N VAL A 55 1.96 -6.87 12.34
CA VAL A 55 3.27 -6.27 12.66
C VAL A 55 4.08 -7.30 13.42
N ARG A 56 5.23 -7.68 12.86
CA ARG A 56 6.24 -8.46 13.58
C ARG A 56 7.16 -7.50 14.32
N PRO A 57 7.35 -7.64 15.64
CA PRO A 57 8.36 -6.86 16.36
C PRO A 57 9.76 -7.33 15.92
N ALA A 58 10.64 -6.37 15.66
CA ALA A 58 12.06 -6.63 15.46
C ALA A 58 12.67 -7.04 16.81
N THR A 59 13.42 -8.15 16.81
CA THR A 59 14.26 -8.60 17.94
C THR A 59 15.58 -7.85 17.92
#